data_AF-A0A8T0ZF46-F1
#
_entry.id   AF-A0A8T0ZF46-F1
#
_cell.length_a   1.000
_cell.length_b   1.000
_cell.length_c   1.000
_cell.angle_alpha   90.00
_cell.angle_beta   90.00
_cell.angle_gamma   90.00
#
_symmetry.space_group_name_H-M   'P 1'
#
loop_
_entity.id
_entity.type
_entity.pdbx_description
1 polymer ?
#
loop_
_entity_poly.entity_id
_entity_poly.type
_entity_poly.pdbx_seq_one_letter_code
_entity_poly.pdbx_strand_id
1 'polypeptide(L)' 'MKQVQLEGWYLANLHVLCCLKEGDDEVLELTQMFFYRCCAATLGNIEKRDRPKDQT' A
#
# COMPACT_ATOMS: atom_id res chain seq x y z
N MET A 1 -7.05 -11.60 -3.94
CA MET A 1 -5.86 -11.19 -4.74
C MET A 1 -6.10 -9.95 -5.61
N LYS A 2 -7.07 -9.92 -6.55
CA LYS A 2 -7.28 -8.74 -7.43
C LYS A 2 -7.51 -7.42 -6.70
N GLN A 3 -8.32 -7.42 -5.64
CA GLN A 3 -8.59 -6.21 -4.83
C GLN A 3 -7.33 -5.71 -4.10
N VAL A 4 -6.57 -6.63 -3.49
CA VAL A 4 -5.31 -6.31 -2.80
C VAL A 4 -4.29 -5.67 -3.74
N GLN A 5 -4.18 -6.19 -4.97
CA GLN A 5 -3.29 -5.63 -5.98
C GLN A 5 -3.74 -4.23 -6.44
N LEU A 6 -5.05 -4.02 -6.61
CA LEU A 6 -5.60 -2.72 -7.00
C LEU A 6 -5.36 -1.65 -5.91
N GLU A 7 -5.64 -2.00 -4.66
CA GLU A 7 -5.39 -1.13 -3.51
C GLU A 7 -3.88 -0.91 -3.27
N GLY A 8 -3.06 -1.93 -3.52
CA GLY A 8 -1.59 -1.80 -3.50
C GLY A 8 -1.09 -0.81 -4.56
N TRP A 9 -1.67 -0.83 -5.77
CA TRP A 9 -1.37 0.15 -6.82
C TRP A 9 -1.81 1.57 -6.44
N TYR A 10 -2.95 1.70 -5.78
CA TYR A 10 -3.42 3.00 -5.27
C TYR A 10 -2.40 3.60 -4.27
N LEU A 11 -1.92 2.80 -3.32
CA LEU A 11 -0.90 3.24 -2.35
C LEU A 11 0.40 3.64 -3.03
N ALA A 12 0.85 2.87 -4.03
CA ALA A 12 2.06 3.18 -4.78
C ALA A 12 1.93 4.51 -5.53
N ASN A 13 0.81 4.75 -6.22
CA ASN A 13 0.55 6.00 -6.92
C ASN A 13 0.47 7.19 -5.97
N LEU A 14 -0.18 7.02 -4.81
CA LEU A 14 -0.27 8.08 -3.81
C LEU A 14 1.13 8.48 -3.31
N HIS A 15 1.99 7.51 -3.05
CA HIS A 15 3.37 7.75 -2.63
C HIS A 15 4.14 8.56 -3.68
N VAL A 16 4.07 8.16 -4.95
CA VAL A 16 4.71 8.90 -6.07
C VAL A 16 4.22 10.35 -6.14
N LEU A 17 2.92 10.56 -6.02
CA LEU A 17 2.35 11.92 -6.04
C LEU A 17 2.84 12.77 -4.87
N CYS A 18 3.01 12.19 -3.68
CA CYS A 18 3.58 12.89 -2.54
C CYS A 18 5.04 13.26 -2.77
N CYS A 19 5.88 12.34 -3.26
CA CYS A 19 7.29 12.61 -3.55
C CYS A 19 7.45 13.73 -4.58
N LEU A 20 6.68 13.69 -5.68
CA LEU A 20 6.67 14.74 -6.70
C LEU A 20 6.26 16.10 -6.14
N LYS A 21 5.31 16.13 -5.20
CA LYS A 21 4.86 17.37 -4.55
C LYS A 21 5.91 17.94 -3.61
N GLU A 22 6.64 17.07 -2.92
CA GLU A 22 7.67 17.44 -1.95
C GLU A 22 9.03 17.76 -2.61
N GLY A 23 9.15 17.49 -3.91
CA GLY A 23 10.40 17.69 -4.66
C GLY A 23 11.46 16.65 -4.30
N ASP A 24 11.03 15.49 -3.82
CA ASP A 24 11.90 14.43 -3.35
C ASP A 24 12.14 13.41 -4.48
N ASP A 25 13.23 13.64 -5.22
CA ASP A 25 13.63 12.79 -6.36
C ASP A 25 14.33 11.49 -5.92
N GLU A 26 14.80 11.38 -4.68
CA GLU A 26 15.50 10.17 -4.18
C GLU A 26 14.54 9.01 -3.88
N VAL A 27 13.26 9.31 -3.59
CA VAL A 27 12.28 8.32 -3.14
C VAL A 27 11.63 7.56 -4.30
N LEU A 28 11.91 7.95 -5.54
CA LEU A 28 11.28 7.41 -6.75
C LEU A 28 11.83 6.05 -7.23
N GLU A 29 12.51 5.29 -6.38
CA GLU A 29 12.80 3.87 -6.65
C GLU A 29 11.53 3.00 -6.50
N LEU A 30 10.67 3.07 -7.52
CA LEU A 30 9.51 2.19 -7.72
C LEU A 30 9.96 0.77 -8.10
N THR A 31 10.67 0.10 -7.19
CA THR A 31 11.06 -1.29 -7.37
C THR A 31 9.84 -2.22 -7.23
N GLN A 32 9.89 -3.41 -7.84
CA GLN A 32 8.88 -4.46 -7.59
C GLN A 32 8.68 -4.74 -6.09
N MET A 33 9.74 -4.56 -5.30
CA MET A 33 9.71 -4.76 -3.86
C MET A 33 8.85 -3.71 -3.14
N PHE A 34 8.83 -2.47 -3.63
CA PHE A 34 7.93 -1.42 -3.15
C PHE A 34 6.46 -1.79 -3.40
N PHE A 35 6.12 -2.19 -4.63
CA PHE A 35 4.75 -2.63 -4.95
C PHE A 35 4.30 -3.85 -4.11
N TYR A 36 5.21 -4.81 -3.89
CA TYR A 36 4.93 -5.97 -3.03
C TYR A 36 4.64 -5.56 -1.58
N ARG A 37 5.40 -4.60 -1.03
CA ARG A 37 5.14 -4.04 0.31
C ARG A 37 3.77 -3.36 0.40
N CYS A 38 3.38 -2.61 -0.62
CA CYS A 38 2.04 -2.00 -0.68
C CYS A 38 0.94 -3.08 -0.64
N CYS A 39 1.09 -4.15 -1.44
CA CYS A 39 0.14 -5.28 -1.43
C CYS A 39 0.09 -5.99 -0.06
N ALA A 40 1.24 -6.23 0.58
CA ALA A 40 1.31 -6.87 1.89
C ALA A 40 0.66 -6.03 2.99
N ALA A 41 0.87 -4.71 2.98
CA ALA A 41 0.25 -3.79 3.93
C ALA A 41 -1.29 -3.79 3.79
N THR A 42 -1.79 -3.77 2.54
CA THR A 42 -3.22 -3.87 2.27
C THR A 42 -3.79 -5.20 2.77
N LEU A 43 -3.11 -6.32 2.51
CA LEU A 43 -3.57 -7.63 2.97
C LEU A 43 -3.71 -7.67 4.49
N GLY A 44 -2.69 -7.20 5.22
CA GLY A 44 -2.73 -7.15 6.69
C GLY A 44 -3.82 -6.23 7.23
N ASN A 45 -4.18 -5.15 6.52
CA ASN A 45 -5.29 -4.29 6.90
C ASN A 45 -6.67 -4.96 6.70
N ILE A 46 -6.83 -5.70 5.61
CA ILE A 46 -8.05 -6.48 5.36
C ILE A 46 -8.21 -7.57 6.42
N GLU A 47 -7.14 -8.33 6.71
CA GLU A 47 -7.15 -9.36 7.75
C GLU A 47 -7.51 -8.81 9.13
N LYS A 48 -7.00 -7.62 9.49
CA LYS A 48 -7.37 -6.94 10.74
C LYS A 48 -8.83 -6.47 10.75
N ARG A 49 -9.36 -6.02 9.61
CA ARG A 49 -10.73 -5.55 9.47
C ARG A 49 -11.75 -6.70 9.54
N ASP A 50 -11.40 -7.83 8.93
CA ASP A 50 -12.24 -9.03 8.87
C ASP A 50 -12.14 -9.87 10.14
N ARG A 51 -11.19 -9.55 11.03
CA ARG A 51 -11.10 -10.16 12.35
C ARG A 51 -12.40 -9.88 13.11
N PRO A 52 -13.07 -10.92 13.65
CA PRO A 52 -14.18 -10.71 14.56
C PRO A 52 -13.70 -9.79 15.67
N LYS A 53 -14.39 -8.66 15.88
CA LYS A 53 -14.20 -7.90 17.10
C LYS A 53 -14.68 -8.81 18.22
N ASP A 54 -13.77 -9.28 19.06
CA ASP A 54 -14.13 -10.08 20.23
C ASP A 54 -15.27 -9.35 20.95
N GLN A 55 -16.45 -9.99 20.97
CA GLN A 55 -17.53 -9.60 21.85
C GLN A 55 -17.07 -10.00 23.25
N THR A 56 -16.42 -9.06 23.95
CA THR A 56 -16.19 -9.14 25.40
C THR A 56 -17.02 -8.08 26.08
#